data_AF-A0A935JSY8-F1
#
_entry.id   AF-A0A935JSY8-F1
#
_cell.length_a   1.000
_cell.length_b   1.000
_cell.length_c   1.000
_cell.angle_alpha   90.00
_cell.angle_beta   90.00
_cell.angle_gamma   90.00
#
_symmetry.space_group_name_H-M   'P 1'
#
loop_
_entity.id
_entity.type
_entity.pdbx_description
1 polymer ?
#
loop_
_entity_poly.entity_id
_entity_poly.type
_entity_poly.pdbx_seq_one_letter_code
_entity_poly.pdbx_strand_id
1 'polypeptide(L)'
;MRISLKPIKGILIYTFVLFILSLIYFIYAFSVYPSREEQETYLHEIGEVLGKTGLALLGLVYFRTFLKLLLGKGKLAQRLLPEYQPPFDASLFDQLLGFLNRTHIYVGIAAVAIILLHGAMMGLTQQLHILFFPILLALIIWQALFGLFLTWRYSSAELKQFSYLVHAQFVTGIAIGIFAFFGHLLIDD
;
A
#
# COMPACT_ATOMS: atom_id res chain seq x y z
N MET A 1 -20.85 2.71 27.11
CA MET A 1 -20.87 2.47 25.66
C MET A 1 -19.71 1.53 25.31
N ARG A 2 -19.96 0.31 24.81
CA ARG A 2 -18.88 -0.63 24.41
C ARG A 2 -18.69 -0.52 22.90
N ILE A 3 -17.64 0.16 22.47
CA ILE A 3 -17.20 0.17 21.08
C ILE A 3 -16.83 -1.29 20.72
N SER A 4 -17.61 -1.93 19.83
CA SER A 4 -17.30 -3.28 19.36
C SER A 4 -16.10 -3.23 18.41
N LEU A 5 -14.88 -3.41 18.94
CA LEU A 5 -13.63 -3.44 18.17
C LEU A 5 -13.41 -4.75 17.38
N LYS A 6 -14.37 -5.69 17.43
CA LYS A 6 -14.27 -7.01 16.77
C LYS A 6 -13.84 -6.96 15.29
N PRO A 7 -14.35 -6.04 14.43
CA PRO A 7 -13.99 -6.03 13.00
C PRO A 7 -12.59 -5.47 12.72
N ILE A 8 -12.07 -4.53 13.54
CA ILE A 8 -10.70 -4.00 13.41
C ILE A 8 -9.66 -5.00 13.90
N LYS A 9 -9.99 -5.77 14.94
CA LYS A 9 -9.08 -6.75 15.56
C LYS A 9 -8.43 -7.67 14.53
N GLY A 10 -9.18 -8.12 13.51
CA GLY A 10 -8.66 -8.99 12.45
C GLY A 10 -7.57 -8.32 11.62
N ILE A 11 -7.78 -7.06 11.20
CA ILE A 11 -6.78 -6.30 10.45
C ILE A 11 -5.55 -6.04 11.31
N LEU A 12 -5.73 -5.66 12.59
CA LEU A 12 -4.60 -5.43 13.50
C LEU A 12 -3.78 -6.70 13.73
N ILE A 13 -4.44 -7.85 13.93
CA ILE A 13 -3.73 -9.13 14.08
C ILE A 13 -3.00 -9.48 12.79
N TYR A 14 -3.65 -9.33 11.63
CA TYR A 14 -3.01 -9.57 10.34
C TYR A 14 -1.75 -8.71 10.17
N THR A 15 -1.87 -7.40 10.38
CA THR A 15 -0.75 -6.45 10.28
C THR A 15 0.36 -6.82 11.27
N PHE A 16 0.02 -7.14 12.51
CA PHE A 16 0.99 -7.51 13.55
C PHE A 16 1.73 -8.80 13.20
N VAL A 17 1.01 -9.86 12.84
CA VAL A 17 1.61 -11.14 12.45
C VAL A 17 2.51 -10.95 11.23
N LEU A 18 2.02 -10.23 10.21
CA LEU A 18 2.80 -9.98 9.00
C LEU A 18 4.08 -9.20 9.31
N PHE A 19 3.98 -8.17 10.14
CA PHE A 19 5.13 -7.39 10.59
C PHE A 19 6.16 -8.25 11.32
N ILE A 20 5.73 -9.09 12.26
CA ILE A 20 6.63 -9.97 13.03
C ILE A 20 7.31 -10.99 12.10
N LEU A 21 6.57 -11.61 11.18
CA LEU A 21 7.16 -12.53 10.20
C LEU A 21 8.17 -11.83 9.29
N SER A 22 7.86 -10.61 8.83
CA SER A 22 8.79 -9.79 8.07
C SER A 22 10.03 -9.42 8.88
N LEU A 23 9.87 -9.06 10.16
CA LEU A 23 10.99 -8.74 11.03
C LEU A 23 11.92 -9.95 11.24
N ILE A 24 11.35 -11.14 11.49
CA ILE A 24 12.11 -12.38 11.63
C ILE A 24 12.88 -12.68 10.34
N TYR A 25 12.21 -12.58 9.18
CA TYR A 25 12.86 -12.80 7.90
C TYR A 25 13.92 -11.75 7.60
N PHE A 26 13.68 -10.48 7.94
CA PHE A 26 14.66 -9.40 7.82
C PHE A 26 15.93 -9.70 8.62
N ILE A 27 15.81 -10.08 9.91
CA ILE A 27 16.96 -10.44 10.75
C ILE A 27 17.76 -11.59 10.14
N TYR A 28 17.07 -12.62 9.63
CA TYR A 28 17.70 -13.73 8.92
C TYR A 28 18.43 -13.27 7.66
N ALA A 29 17.73 -12.53 6.79
CA ALA A 29 18.25 -12.07 5.51
C ALA A 29 19.46 -11.15 5.69
N PHE A 30 19.40 -10.23 6.66
CA PHE A 30 20.47 -9.31 7.01
C PHE A 30 21.73 -10.04 7.48
N SER A 31 21.57 -11.21 8.13
CA SER A 31 22.69 -12.01 8.62
C SER A 31 23.30 -12.93 7.56
N VAL A 32 22.56 -13.23 6.48
CA VAL A 32 22.91 -14.27 5.50
C VAL A 32 23.34 -13.67 4.17
N TYR A 33 22.66 -12.62 3.70
CA TYR A 33 22.99 -11.98 2.44
C TYR A 33 24.06 -10.91 2.68
N PRO A 34 25.16 -10.92 1.90
CA PRO A 34 26.18 -9.89 2.02
C PRO A 34 25.61 -8.54 1.56
N SER A 35 25.87 -7.48 2.33
CA SER A 35 25.68 -6.10 1.86
C SER A 35 26.46 -5.92 0.57
N ARG A 36 25.77 -5.53 -0.51
CA ARG A 36 26.42 -5.23 -1.79
C ARG A 36 26.69 -3.73 -1.82
N GLU A 37 27.88 -3.35 -2.27
CA GLU A 37 28.17 -1.94 -2.55
C GLU A 37 27.16 -1.42 -3.59
N GLU A 38 26.47 -0.33 -3.23
CA GLU A 38 25.57 0.37 -4.14
C GLU A 38 26.34 0.81 -5.38
N GLN A 39 25.77 0.54 -6.56
CA GLN A 39 26.34 1.02 -7.81
C GLN A 39 25.87 2.45 -8.06
N GLU A 40 26.69 3.43 -7.71
CA GLU A 40 26.45 4.85 -8.00
C GLU A 40 26.51 5.14 -9.51
N THR A 41 25.41 4.85 -10.20
CA THR A 41 25.21 5.22 -11.61
C THR A 41 24.09 6.24 -11.72
N TYR A 42 24.09 7.06 -12.77
CA TYR A 42 23.00 8.01 -13.04
C TYR A 42 21.62 7.30 -13.13
N LEU A 43 21.58 6.04 -13.58
CA LEU A 43 20.34 5.25 -13.60
C LEU A 43 19.88 4.89 -12.18
N HIS A 44 20.81 4.58 -11.27
CA HIS A 44 20.51 4.30 -9.86
C HIS A 44 19.94 5.55 -9.16
N GLU A 45 20.57 6.70 -9.34
CA GLU A 45 20.14 7.97 -8.74
C GLU A 45 18.72 8.37 -9.20
N ILE A 46 18.45 8.28 -10.50
CA ILE A 46 17.09 8.49 -11.02
C ILE A 46 16.13 7.45 -10.45
N GLY A 47 16.57 6.19 -10.35
CA GLY A 47 15.84 5.11 -9.72
C GLY A 47 15.40 5.45 -8.30
N GLU A 48 16.28 5.96 -7.46
CA GLU A 48 15.96 6.38 -6.09
C GLU A 48 14.92 7.50 -6.04
N VAL A 49 15.05 8.51 -6.90
CA VAL A 49 14.07 9.61 -6.99
C VAL A 49 12.70 9.07 -7.38
N LEU A 50 12.65 8.13 -8.33
CA LEU A 50 11.41 7.44 -8.70
C LEU A 50 10.86 6.61 -7.54
N GLY A 51 11.71 5.95 -6.74
CA GLY A 51 11.31 5.22 -5.54
C GLY A 51 10.63 6.14 -4.52
N LYS A 52 11.27 7.26 -4.17
CA LYS A 52 10.71 8.29 -3.27
C LYS A 52 9.39 8.85 -3.80
N THR A 53 9.32 9.11 -5.11
CA THR A 53 8.10 9.60 -5.77
C THR A 53 6.98 8.55 -5.74
N GLY A 54 7.29 7.31 -6.07
CA GLY A 54 6.34 6.18 -6.05
C GLY A 54 5.77 5.96 -4.65
N LEU A 55 6.61 6.01 -3.62
CA LEU A 55 6.20 5.92 -2.22
C LEU A 55 5.26 7.08 -1.85
N ALA A 56 5.57 8.32 -2.26
CA ALA A 56 4.71 9.47 -2.02
C ALA A 56 3.32 9.30 -2.69
N LEU A 57 3.28 8.80 -3.92
CA LEU A 57 2.01 8.53 -4.62
C LEU A 57 1.20 7.42 -3.96
N LEU A 58 1.84 6.32 -3.53
CA LEU A 58 1.18 5.30 -2.72
C LEU A 58 0.63 5.90 -1.42
N GLY A 59 1.44 6.73 -0.75
CA GLY A 59 1.03 7.50 0.43
C GLY A 59 -0.26 8.27 0.18
N LEU A 60 -0.38 8.99 -0.94
CA LEU A 60 -1.60 9.71 -1.30
C LEU A 60 -2.80 8.78 -1.52
N VAL A 61 -2.61 7.63 -2.18
CA VAL A 61 -3.67 6.64 -2.42
C VAL A 61 -4.18 6.04 -1.10
N TYR A 62 -3.29 5.68 -0.18
CA TYR A 62 -3.69 5.14 1.13
C TYR A 62 -4.17 6.21 2.10
N PHE A 63 -3.65 7.44 2.01
CA PHE A 63 -4.12 8.57 2.80
C PHE A 63 -5.60 8.86 2.55
N ARG A 64 -6.06 8.73 1.31
CA ARG A 64 -7.50 8.75 0.99
C ARG A 64 -8.29 7.73 1.81
N THR A 65 -7.79 6.50 1.93
CA THR A 65 -8.44 5.44 2.71
C THR A 65 -8.42 5.77 4.19
N PHE A 66 -7.31 6.31 4.69
CA PHE A 66 -7.21 6.83 6.06
C PHE A 66 -8.24 7.94 6.33
N LEU A 67 -8.38 8.94 5.44
CA LEU A 67 -9.37 10.01 5.57
C LEU A 67 -10.80 9.46 5.58
N LYS A 68 -11.11 8.44 4.77
CA LYS A 68 -12.41 7.76 4.82
C LYS A 68 -12.69 7.14 6.18
N LEU A 69 -11.70 6.49 6.79
CA LEU A 69 -11.83 5.93 8.14
C LEU A 69 -12.02 7.03 9.18
N LEU A 70 -11.19 8.08 9.11
CA LEU A 70 -11.19 9.23 10.02
C LEU A 70 -12.53 9.99 10.00
N LEU A 71 -13.22 10.00 8.86
CA LEU A 71 -14.52 10.66 8.68
C LEU A 71 -15.71 9.72 8.86
N GLY A 72 -15.50 8.43 9.13
CA GLY A 72 -16.58 7.44 9.17
C GLY A 72 -17.24 7.19 7.81
N LYS A 73 -16.59 7.58 6.69
CA LYS A 73 -17.16 7.56 5.35
C LYS A 73 -16.81 6.29 4.58
N GLY A 74 -17.82 5.75 3.91
CA GLY A 74 -17.68 4.57 3.05
C GLY A 74 -17.76 3.25 3.81
N LYS A 75 -17.89 2.16 3.05
CA LYS A 75 -18.26 0.85 3.61
C LYS A 75 -17.18 0.20 4.47
N LEU A 76 -15.90 0.48 4.20
CA LEU A 76 -14.81 0.05 5.07
C LEU A 76 -14.93 0.70 6.45
N ALA A 77 -15.14 2.02 6.50
CA ALA A 77 -15.32 2.75 7.76
C ALA A 77 -16.57 2.28 8.51
N GLN A 78 -17.70 2.14 7.82
CA GLN A 78 -18.95 1.63 8.41
C GLN A 78 -18.83 0.20 8.96
N ARG A 79 -17.96 -0.63 8.38
CA ARG A 79 -17.74 -2.00 8.85
C ARG A 79 -16.74 -2.08 10.00
N LEU A 80 -15.67 -1.28 9.95
CA LEU A 80 -14.63 -1.26 10.98
C LEU A 80 -15.04 -0.46 12.21
N LEU A 81 -15.78 0.63 12.01
CA LEU A 81 -16.21 1.60 13.02
C LEU A 81 -17.69 1.97 12.81
N PRO A 82 -18.64 1.04 13.00
CA PRO A 82 -20.06 1.24 12.67
C PRO A 82 -20.74 2.39 13.42
N GLU A 83 -20.29 2.71 14.63
CA GLU A 83 -20.88 3.75 15.49
C GLU A 83 -20.05 5.04 15.54
N TYR A 84 -19.00 5.15 14.71
CA TYR A 84 -18.10 6.30 14.77
C TYR A 84 -18.71 7.53 14.09
N GLN A 85 -18.70 8.64 14.82
CA GLN A 85 -19.01 9.97 14.30
C GLN A 85 -17.78 10.87 14.48
N PRO A 86 -17.37 11.61 13.44
CA PRO A 86 -16.21 12.50 13.53
C PRO A 86 -16.48 13.62 14.56
N PRO A 87 -15.56 13.90 15.49
CA PRO A 87 -15.75 14.90 16.54
C PRO A 87 -15.49 16.35 16.08
N PHE A 88 -15.35 16.60 14.77
CA PHE A 88 -14.96 17.89 14.19
C PHE A 88 -15.77 18.21 12.93
N ASP A 89 -15.87 19.50 12.58
CA ASP A 89 -16.46 19.94 11.32
C ASP A 89 -15.61 19.43 10.15
N ALA A 90 -16.22 18.59 9.32
CA ALA A 90 -15.55 17.84 8.28
C ALA A 90 -15.43 18.60 6.95
N SER A 91 -15.93 19.84 6.82
CA SER A 91 -16.06 20.54 5.53
C SER A 91 -14.77 20.58 4.69
N LEU A 92 -13.62 20.92 5.30
CA LEU A 92 -12.31 20.91 4.63
C LEU A 92 -11.85 19.50 4.24
N PHE A 93 -11.99 18.54 5.18
CA PHE A 93 -11.61 17.15 4.94
C PHE A 93 -12.51 16.48 3.88
N ASP A 94 -13.75 16.92 3.76
CA ASP A 94 -14.72 16.47 2.77
C ASP A 94 -14.38 16.98 1.38
N GLN A 95 -13.98 18.25 1.26
CA GLN A 95 -13.49 18.80 0.01
C GLN A 95 -12.22 18.09 -0.46
N LEU A 96 -11.26 17.88 0.45
CA LEU A 96 -10.03 17.14 0.18
C LEU A 96 -10.32 15.69 -0.22
N LEU A 97 -11.21 15.01 0.52
CA LEU A 97 -11.62 13.64 0.20
C LEU A 97 -12.34 13.58 -1.15
N GLY A 98 -13.12 14.59 -1.50
CA GLY A 98 -13.74 14.75 -2.82
C GLY A 98 -12.71 14.80 -3.94
N PHE A 99 -11.67 15.63 -3.78
CA PHE A 99 -10.55 15.71 -4.73
C PHE A 99 -9.83 14.36 -4.87
N LEU A 100 -9.40 13.77 -3.76
CA LEU A 100 -8.68 12.48 -3.75
C LEU A 100 -9.53 11.35 -4.36
N ASN A 101 -10.85 11.34 -4.13
CA ASN A 101 -11.74 10.38 -4.76
C ASN A 101 -11.78 10.50 -6.29
N ARG A 102 -11.60 11.69 -6.86
CA ARG A 102 -11.59 11.89 -8.32
C ARG A 102 -10.26 11.47 -8.93
N THR A 103 -9.15 11.73 -8.24
CA THR A 103 -7.80 11.54 -8.81
C THR A 103 -7.19 10.17 -8.50
N HIS A 104 -7.66 9.44 -7.49
CA HIS A 104 -6.99 8.21 -7.00
C HIS A 104 -6.71 7.13 -8.05
N ILE A 105 -7.55 6.98 -9.08
CA ILE A 105 -7.32 5.97 -10.13
C ILE A 105 -6.07 6.35 -10.94
N TYR A 106 -5.97 7.61 -11.38
CA TYR A 106 -4.82 8.11 -12.14
C TYR A 106 -3.55 8.10 -11.30
N VAL A 107 -3.65 8.54 -10.04
CA VAL A 107 -2.53 8.48 -9.09
C VAL A 107 -2.09 7.04 -8.84
N GLY A 108 -3.03 6.10 -8.73
CA GLY A 108 -2.73 4.68 -8.57
C GLY A 108 -2.01 4.07 -9.79
N ILE A 109 -2.48 4.38 -11.00
CA ILE A 109 -1.81 3.95 -12.24
C ILE A 109 -0.39 4.53 -12.32
N ALA A 110 -0.23 5.82 -12.01
CA ALA A 110 1.07 6.48 -11.98
C ALA A 110 2.00 5.87 -10.93
N ALA A 111 1.48 5.57 -9.73
CA ALA A 111 2.25 4.92 -8.67
C ALA A 111 2.78 3.54 -9.11
N VAL A 112 1.92 2.70 -9.71
CA VAL A 112 2.32 1.39 -10.24
C VAL A 112 3.39 1.53 -11.31
N ALA A 113 3.19 2.42 -12.29
CA ALA A 113 4.15 2.63 -13.38
C ALA A 113 5.51 3.11 -12.86
N ILE A 114 5.52 4.08 -11.95
CA ILE A 114 6.74 4.63 -11.35
C ILE A 114 7.46 3.58 -10.50
N ILE A 115 6.76 2.76 -9.71
CA ILE A 115 7.39 1.74 -8.87
C ILE A 115 7.97 0.60 -9.72
N LEU A 116 7.28 0.18 -10.78
CA LEU A 116 7.82 -0.81 -11.71
C LEU A 116 9.05 -0.29 -12.43
N LEU A 117 9.03 0.99 -12.86
CA LEU A 117 10.18 1.64 -13.47
C LEU A 117 11.35 1.77 -12.48
N HIS A 118 11.08 2.20 -11.25
CA HIS A 118 12.05 2.21 -10.15
C HIS A 118 12.70 0.84 -10.00
N GLY A 119 11.92 -0.23 -9.82
CA GLY A 119 12.46 -1.59 -9.67
C GLY A 119 13.32 -2.01 -10.86
N ALA A 120 12.88 -1.73 -12.09
CA ALA A 120 13.66 -2.03 -13.30
C ALA A 120 15.02 -1.30 -13.33
N MET A 121 15.05 -0.04 -12.89
CA MET A 121 16.28 0.78 -12.83
C MET A 121 17.22 0.36 -11.70
N MET A 122 16.68 -0.11 -10.57
CA MET A 122 17.45 -0.69 -9.47
C MET A 122 17.96 -2.12 -9.76
N GLY A 123 17.68 -2.65 -10.95
CA GLY A 123 18.18 -3.96 -11.37
C GLY A 123 17.41 -5.15 -10.80
N LEU A 124 16.09 -5.02 -10.60
CA LEU A 124 15.16 -5.98 -9.94
C LEU A 124 15.52 -7.48 -10.02
N THR A 125 15.99 -7.96 -11.17
CA THR A 125 16.38 -9.35 -11.39
C THR A 125 17.50 -9.81 -10.47
N GLN A 126 18.37 -8.90 -10.05
CA GLN A 126 19.50 -9.15 -9.17
C GLN A 126 19.06 -9.35 -7.72
N GLN A 127 17.93 -8.76 -7.30
CA GLN A 127 17.39 -8.81 -5.93
C GLN A 127 16.33 -9.89 -5.71
N LEU A 128 15.92 -10.62 -6.76
CA LEU A 128 14.86 -11.66 -6.66
C LEU A 128 15.20 -12.83 -5.71
N HIS A 129 16.46 -12.96 -5.29
CA HIS A 129 16.89 -13.97 -4.33
C HIS A 129 16.46 -13.63 -2.88
N ILE A 130 16.23 -12.35 -2.58
CA ILE A 130 15.65 -11.89 -1.31
C ILE A 130 14.13 -11.88 -1.47
N LEU A 131 13.41 -12.63 -0.63
CA LEU A 131 11.97 -12.88 -0.79
C LEU A 131 11.09 -11.63 -0.76
N PHE A 132 11.53 -10.54 -0.13
CA PHE A 132 10.77 -9.28 -0.13
C PHE A 132 10.49 -8.78 -1.54
N PHE A 133 11.47 -8.84 -2.45
CA PHE A 133 11.34 -8.29 -3.82
C PHE A 133 10.40 -9.07 -4.74
N PRO A 134 10.50 -10.40 -4.92
CA PRO A 134 9.58 -11.15 -5.77
C PRO A 134 8.15 -11.11 -5.21
N ILE A 135 7.97 -11.11 -3.87
CA ILE A 135 6.64 -11.00 -3.26
C ILE A 135 6.07 -9.59 -3.47
N LEU A 136 6.87 -8.54 -3.25
CA LEU A 136 6.46 -7.16 -3.48
C LEU A 136 6.07 -6.93 -4.94
N LEU A 137 6.86 -7.43 -5.89
CA LEU A 137 6.55 -7.38 -7.32
C LEU A 137 5.23 -8.07 -7.63
N ALA A 138 5.03 -9.30 -7.13
CA ALA A 138 3.79 -10.04 -7.31
C ALA A 138 2.58 -9.27 -6.75
N LEU A 139 2.73 -8.65 -5.57
CA LEU A 139 1.67 -7.83 -4.95
C LEU A 139 1.36 -6.57 -5.76
N ILE A 140 2.38 -5.88 -6.30
CA ILE A 140 2.18 -4.69 -7.14
C ILE A 140 1.47 -5.06 -8.44
N ILE A 141 1.91 -6.14 -9.11
CA ILE A 141 1.25 -6.65 -10.32
C ILE A 141 -0.19 -7.04 -9.99
N TRP A 142 -0.40 -7.76 -8.88
CA TRP A 142 -1.73 -8.11 -8.41
C TRP A 142 -2.60 -6.87 -8.16
N GLN A 143 -2.08 -5.83 -7.51
CA GLN A 143 -2.81 -4.57 -7.33
C GLN A 143 -3.20 -3.91 -8.64
N ALA A 144 -2.28 -3.88 -9.61
CA ALA A 144 -2.52 -3.27 -10.91
C ALA A 144 -3.61 -4.03 -11.69
N LEU A 145 -3.48 -5.36 -11.80
CA LEU A 145 -4.43 -6.22 -12.49
C LEU A 145 -5.80 -6.19 -11.82
N PHE A 146 -5.84 -6.27 -10.50
CA PHE A 146 -7.09 -6.26 -9.75
C PHE A 146 -7.76 -4.88 -9.82
N GLY A 147 -6.99 -3.80 -9.74
CA GLY A 147 -7.50 -2.44 -9.95
C GLY A 147 -8.11 -2.26 -11.34
N LEU A 148 -7.41 -2.71 -12.39
CA LEU A 148 -7.90 -2.68 -13.76
C LEU A 148 -9.19 -3.50 -13.92
N PHE A 149 -9.20 -4.73 -13.37
CA PHE A 149 -10.37 -5.60 -13.38
C PHE A 149 -11.59 -4.92 -12.74
N LEU A 150 -11.41 -4.29 -11.57
CA LEU A 150 -12.51 -3.57 -10.90
C LEU A 150 -13.02 -2.39 -11.73
N THR A 151 -12.13 -1.61 -12.36
CA THR A 151 -12.53 -0.49 -13.22
C THR A 151 -13.21 -0.93 -14.51
N TRP A 152 -12.85 -2.09 -15.04
CA TRP A 152 -13.41 -2.60 -16.29
C TRP A 152 -14.73 -3.34 -16.09
N ARG A 153 -14.84 -4.14 -15.02
CA ARG A 153 -15.97 -5.06 -14.81
C ARG A 153 -17.16 -4.44 -14.08
N TYR A 154 -16.94 -3.43 -13.24
CA TYR A 154 -17.96 -2.92 -12.32
C TYR A 154 -18.11 -1.40 -12.41
N SER A 155 -19.36 -0.95 -12.38
CA SER A 155 -19.67 0.47 -12.15
C SER A 155 -19.36 0.88 -10.70
N SER A 156 -19.20 2.18 -10.48
CA SER A 156 -19.00 2.73 -9.12
C SER A 156 -20.15 2.40 -8.15
N ALA A 157 -21.36 2.15 -8.65
CA ALA A 157 -22.51 1.74 -7.85
C ALA A 157 -22.42 0.27 -7.41
N GLU A 158 -21.98 -0.62 -8.30
CA GLU A 158 -21.79 -2.04 -8.02
C GLU A 158 -20.59 -2.31 -7.11
N LEU A 159 -19.48 -1.58 -7.29
CA LEU A 159 -18.31 -1.69 -6.40
C LEU A 159 -18.64 -1.37 -4.95
N LYS A 160 -19.61 -0.47 -4.72
CA LYS A 160 -20.13 -0.25 -3.36
C LYS A 160 -20.75 -1.55 -2.86
N GLN A 161 -21.53 -2.29 -3.63
CA GLN A 161 -22.11 -3.57 -3.17
C GLN A 161 -21.03 -4.61 -2.85
N PHE A 162 -19.99 -4.73 -3.69
CA PHE A 162 -18.86 -5.64 -3.50
C PHE A 162 -17.74 -5.08 -2.61
N SER A 163 -18.11 -4.53 -1.47
CA SER A 163 -17.17 -3.86 -0.56
C SER A 163 -16.00 -4.75 -0.14
N TYR A 164 -16.15 -6.08 -0.09
CA TYR A 164 -15.09 -7.01 0.30
C TYR A 164 -13.90 -7.01 -0.66
N LEU A 165 -14.13 -6.81 -1.97
CA LEU A 165 -13.06 -6.73 -2.97
C LEU A 165 -12.15 -5.53 -2.71
N VAL A 166 -12.75 -4.39 -2.33
CA VAL A 166 -12.02 -3.17 -1.96
C VAL A 166 -11.24 -3.36 -0.64
N HIS A 167 -11.74 -4.20 0.27
CA HIS A 167 -10.99 -4.53 1.49
C HIS A 167 -9.75 -5.37 1.18
N ALA A 168 -9.81 -6.25 0.19
CA ALA A 168 -8.66 -7.05 -0.24
C ALA A 168 -7.51 -6.14 -0.71
N GLN A 169 -7.81 -5.08 -1.47
CA GLN A 169 -6.80 -4.07 -1.88
C GLN A 169 -6.15 -3.35 -0.69
N PHE A 170 -6.92 -3.04 0.33
CA PHE A 170 -6.38 -2.41 1.55
C PHE A 170 -5.43 -3.35 2.29
N VAL A 171 -5.80 -4.63 2.44
CA VAL A 171 -4.98 -5.66 3.11
C VAL A 171 -3.68 -5.92 2.34
N THR A 172 -3.75 -6.06 1.01
CA THR A 172 -2.56 -6.17 0.17
C THR A 172 -1.70 -4.91 0.22
N GLY A 173 -2.31 -3.73 0.39
CA GLY A 173 -1.59 -2.49 0.55
C GLY A 173 -0.77 -2.41 1.82
N ILE A 174 -1.29 -2.94 2.93
CA ILE A 174 -0.54 -3.10 4.18
C ILE A 174 0.69 -4.00 3.96
N ALA A 175 0.51 -5.13 3.26
CA ALA A 175 1.61 -6.04 2.95
C ALA A 175 2.69 -5.37 2.08
N ILE A 176 2.29 -4.64 1.04
CA ILE A 176 3.19 -3.85 0.19
C ILE A 176 4.01 -2.88 1.04
N GLY A 177 3.36 -2.13 1.95
CA GLY A 177 4.06 -1.16 2.80
C GLY A 177 5.09 -1.83 3.73
N ILE A 178 4.73 -2.94 4.37
CA ILE A 178 5.64 -3.67 5.27
C ILE A 178 6.82 -4.25 4.50
N PHE A 179 6.57 -4.90 3.36
CA PHE A 179 7.64 -5.53 2.57
C PHE A 179 8.54 -4.51 1.88
N ALA A 180 7.98 -3.38 1.42
CA ALA A 180 8.78 -2.29 0.87
C ALA A 180 9.69 -1.69 1.96
N PHE A 181 9.18 -1.49 3.18
CA PHE A 181 9.97 -0.97 4.29
C PHE A 181 11.15 -1.89 4.65
N PHE A 182 10.88 -3.18 4.93
CA PHE A 182 11.96 -4.12 5.28
C PHE A 182 12.88 -4.46 4.10
N GLY A 183 12.35 -4.46 2.88
CA GLY A 183 13.14 -4.69 1.67
C GLY A 183 14.13 -3.57 1.42
N HIS A 184 13.72 -2.30 1.55
CA HIS A 184 14.62 -1.15 1.43
C HIS A 184 15.65 -1.12 2.54
N LEU A 185 15.26 -1.34 3.81
CA LEU A 185 16.22 -1.42 4.92
C LEU A 185 17.29 -2.52 4.73
N LEU A 186 17.04 -3.52 3.90
CA LEU A 186 18.00 -4.60 3.64
C LEU A 186 19.00 -4.25 2.52
N ILE A 187 18.70 -3.24 1.70
CA ILE A 187 19.51 -2.86 0.53
C ILE A 187 20.14 -1.47 0.68
N ASP A 188 19.47 -0.56 1.39
CA ASP A 188 19.94 0.81 1.63
C ASP A 188 21.03 0.87 2.74
N ASP A 189 21.39 -0.26 3.38
CA ASP A 189 22.46 -0.43 4.41
C ASP A 189 23.61 -1.31 3.87
#